data_AF-A0A135U8P1-F1
#
_entry.id   AF-A0A135U8P1-F1
#
_cell.length_a   1.000
_cell.length_b   1.000
_cell.length_c   1.000
_cell.angle_alpha   90.00
_cell.angle_beta   90.00
_cell.angle_gamma   90.00
#
_symmetry.space_group_name_H-M   'P 1'
#
loop_
_entity.id
_entity.type
_entity.pdbx_description
1 polymer ?
#
loop_
_entity_poly.entity_id
_entity_poly.type
_entity_poly.pdbx_seq_one_letter_code
_entity_poly.pdbx_strand_id
1 'polypeptide(L)'
;MEFSFPLRIWCSSPVLMRDRREETSSGQRLRSSRDVKFLRQLAPTEKLGGATTDGIYSGHISAMVTGYDQFRWTGLALVEDWFETSSDDPGPDSLERYENDFEDGVLSDPLARGKVDVAGSSWDPRPYFVHILQVRLTQVHREWVFLLSKIDGILTRTVRESRS
;
A
#
# COMPACT_ATOMS: atom_id res chain seq x y z
N MET A 1 -16.03 -12.64 9.85
CA MET A 1 -16.24 -11.58 8.85
C MET A 1 -14.92 -11.37 8.14
N GLU A 2 -14.93 -11.24 6.82
CA GLU A 2 -13.70 -11.10 6.03
C GLU A 2 -13.91 -10.13 4.87
N PHE A 3 -12.80 -9.53 4.42
CA PHE A 3 -12.75 -8.78 3.16
C PHE A 3 -11.41 -9.00 2.47
N SER A 4 -11.38 -8.68 1.18
CA SER A 4 -10.25 -8.91 0.30
C SER A 4 -10.32 -7.90 -0.85
N PHE A 5 -9.28 -7.07 -0.98
CA PHE A 5 -9.23 -5.99 -1.98
C PHE A 5 -7.92 -5.99 -2.78
N PRO A 6 -7.99 -5.84 -4.11
CA PRO A 6 -6.80 -5.57 -4.90
C PRO A 6 -6.29 -4.16 -4.62
N LEU A 7 -4.97 -4.02 -4.63
CA LEU A 7 -4.27 -2.77 -4.41
C LEU A 7 -3.37 -2.44 -5.61
N ARG A 8 -3.30 -1.16 -5.95
CA ARG A 8 -2.38 -0.62 -6.97
C ARG A 8 -1.66 0.57 -6.37
N ILE A 9 -0.34 0.49 -6.30
CA ILE A 9 0.47 1.53 -5.66
C ILE A 9 1.49 2.03 -6.67
N TRP A 10 1.64 3.35 -6.71
CA TRP A 10 2.72 4.00 -7.43
C TRP A 10 3.91 4.20 -6.48
N CYS A 11 5.06 3.59 -6.78
CA CYS A 11 6.30 3.82 -6.04
C CYS A 11 7.41 4.30 -6.96
N SER A 12 8.24 5.20 -6.44
CA SER A 12 9.47 5.66 -7.08
C SER A 12 10.67 5.04 -6.36
N SER A 13 11.51 4.31 -7.09
CA SER A 13 12.66 3.58 -6.53
C SER A 13 13.84 3.64 -7.50
N PRO A 14 15.11 3.47 -7.09
CA PRO A 14 16.24 3.46 -8.04
C PRO A 14 16.06 2.40 -9.13
N VAL A 15 15.57 1.21 -8.76
CA VAL A 15 15.35 0.08 -9.66
C VAL A 15 13.92 -0.44 -9.49
N LEU A 16 13.23 -0.70 -10.61
CA LEU A 16 11.91 -1.33 -10.58
C LEU A 16 11.97 -2.68 -9.86
N MET A 17 11.25 -2.79 -8.75
CA MET A 17 11.18 -4.05 -8.03
C MET A 17 10.34 -5.07 -8.83
N ARG A 18 10.74 -6.33 -8.78
CA ARG A 18 10.05 -7.43 -9.45
C ARG A 18 9.90 -8.57 -8.47
N ASP A 19 8.71 -9.18 -8.41
CA ASP A 19 8.51 -10.38 -7.60
C ASP A 19 9.48 -11.47 -8.10
N ARG A 20 10.21 -12.05 -7.16
CA ARG A 20 11.19 -13.11 -7.43
C ARG A 20 10.52 -14.48 -7.57
N ARG A 21 9.27 -14.61 -7.14
CA ARG A 21 8.52 -15.86 -7.16
C ARG A 21 7.80 -15.99 -8.50
N GLU A 22 8.00 -17.14 -9.11
CA GLU A 22 7.44 -17.49 -10.41
C GLU A 22 6.52 -18.71 -10.26
N GLU A 23 5.39 -18.68 -10.97
CA GLU A 23 4.50 -19.82 -11.06
C GLU A 23 5.20 -20.94 -11.84
N THR A 24 5.28 -22.13 -11.27
CA THR A 24 6.04 -23.26 -11.84
C THR A 24 5.50 -23.70 -13.21
N SER A 25 4.20 -23.51 -13.47
CA SER A 25 3.52 -23.92 -14.71
C SER A 25 3.73 -22.92 -15.86
N SER A 26 3.67 -21.61 -15.58
CA SER A 26 3.66 -20.56 -16.60
C SER A 26 4.96 -19.77 -16.69
N GLY A 27 5.81 -19.86 -15.65
CA GLY A 27 6.99 -19.00 -15.49
C GLY A 27 6.63 -17.52 -15.24
N GLN A 28 5.36 -17.19 -15.07
CA GLN A 28 4.93 -15.82 -14.79
C GLN A 28 5.16 -15.49 -13.32
N ARG A 29 5.53 -14.23 -13.07
CA ARG A 29 5.66 -13.73 -11.70
C ARG A 29 4.31 -13.70 -11.00
N LEU A 30 4.30 -14.07 -9.72
CA LEU A 30 3.06 -14.09 -8.91
C LEU A 30 2.45 -12.70 -8.71
N ARG A 31 3.28 -11.66 -8.63
CA ARG A 31 2.84 -10.25 -8.64
C ARG A 31 3.40 -9.52 -9.85
N SER A 32 2.61 -8.59 -10.37
CA SER A 32 3.03 -7.71 -11.46
C SER A 32 3.55 -6.37 -10.94
N SER A 33 4.65 -5.92 -11.54
CA SER A 33 5.11 -4.54 -11.51
C SER A 33 5.15 -4.00 -12.94
N ARG A 34 4.76 -2.74 -13.11
CA ARG A 34 4.72 -2.08 -14.41
C ARG A 34 5.59 -0.83 -14.37
N ASP A 35 6.65 -0.83 -15.17
CA ASP A 35 7.46 0.37 -15.41
C ASP A 35 6.59 1.43 -16.10
N VAL A 36 6.57 2.64 -15.53
CA VAL A 36 5.84 3.78 -16.07
C VAL A 36 6.75 4.99 -16.32
N LYS A 37 8.07 4.79 -16.46
CA LYS A 37 9.03 5.83 -16.85
C LYS A 37 8.65 6.56 -18.13
N PHE A 38 7.98 5.87 -19.06
CA PHE A 38 7.50 6.49 -20.30
C PHE A 38 6.59 7.69 -20.04
N LEU A 39 5.85 7.71 -18.91
CA LEU A 39 5.00 8.83 -18.54
C LEU A 39 5.83 10.10 -18.26
N ARG A 40 7.04 9.99 -17.70
CA ARG A 40 7.94 11.16 -17.52
C ARG A 40 8.45 11.69 -18.86
N GLN A 41 8.70 10.81 -19.83
CA GLN A 41 9.16 11.21 -21.16
C GLN A 41 8.12 12.04 -21.92
N LEU A 42 6.85 11.92 -21.56
CA LEU A 42 5.77 12.74 -22.12
C LEU A 42 5.74 14.18 -21.58
N ALA A 43 6.48 14.49 -20.51
CA ALA A 43 6.56 15.83 -19.91
C ALA A 43 8.03 16.20 -19.62
N PRO A 44 8.82 16.59 -20.65
CA PRO A 44 10.28 16.70 -20.57
C PRO A 44 10.82 17.79 -19.64
N THR A 45 9.96 18.61 -19.03
CA THR A 45 10.37 19.73 -18.17
C THR A 45 10.98 19.29 -16.84
N GLU A 46 10.81 18.03 -16.43
CA GLU A 46 11.47 17.51 -15.23
C GLU A 46 12.94 17.15 -15.53
N LYS A 47 13.82 18.17 -15.45
CA LYS A 47 15.22 17.95 -15.04
C LYS A 47 15.21 17.42 -13.60
N LEU A 48 14.89 16.13 -13.41
CA LEU A 48 14.82 15.52 -12.09
C LEU A 48 16.15 14.89 -11.73
N GLY A 49 16.73 15.37 -10.63
CA GLY A 49 17.89 14.75 -10.00
C GLY A 49 17.61 13.29 -9.63
N GLY A 50 18.57 12.42 -9.97
CA GLY A 50 18.58 11.01 -9.61
C GLY A 50 17.83 10.10 -10.58
N ALA A 51 18.47 8.99 -10.96
CA ALA A 51 17.93 7.93 -11.82
C ALA A 51 16.85 7.11 -11.10
N THR A 52 15.70 7.71 -10.79
CA THR A 52 14.56 7.02 -10.18
C THR A 52 13.64 6.42 -11.24
N THR A 53 13.17 5.21 -10.95
CA THR A 53 12.22 4.41 -11.71
C THR A 53 10.86 4.49 -11.04
N ASP A 54 9.86 4.98 -11.77
CA ASP A 54 8.46 4.88 -11.35
C ASP A 54 7.87 3.53 -11.77
N GLY A 55 7.23 2.87 -10.82
CA GLY A 55 6.54 1.62 -11.03
C GLY A 55 5.13 1.65 -10.45
N ILE A 56 4.20 1.00 -11.13
CA ILE A 56 2.89 0.65 -10.57
C ILE A 56 2.94 -0.83 -10.16
N TYR A 57 2.72 -1.09 -8.88
CA TYR A 57 2.81 -2.41 -8.27
C TYR A 57 1.42 -2.96 -7.97
N SER A 58 1.22 -4.23 -8.29
CA SER A 58 0.05 -4.97 -7.87
C SER A 58 0.29 -5.55 -6.48
N GLY A 59 -0.62 -5.23 -5.56
CA GLY A 59 -0.67 -5.82 -4.23
C GLY A 59 -2.08 -6.24 -3.87
N HIS A 60 -2.23 -6.71 -2.64
CA HIS A 60 -3.50 -7.17 -2.09
C HIS A 60 -3.59 -6.87 -0.60
N ILE A 61 -4.82 -6.60 -0.13
CA ILE A 61 -5.13 -6.47 1.29
C ILE A 61 -6.28 -7.42 1.61
N SER A 62 -6.09 -8.28 2.60
CA SER A 62 -7.14 -9.13 3.14
C SER A 62 -7.18 -9.00 4.64
N ALA A 63 -8.36 -8.99 5.25
CA ALA A 63 -8.47 -9.10 6.70
C ALA A 63 -9.68 -9.92 7.10
N MET A 64 -9.57 -10.57 8.25
CA MET A 64 -10.58 -11.43 8.82
C MET A 64 -10.67 -11.20 10.33
N VAL A 65 -11.90 -11.13 10.83
CA VAL A 65 -12.20 -11.21 12.27
C VAL A 65 -13.05 -12.47 12.48
N THR A 66 -12.56 -13.39 13.30
CA THR A 66 -13.16 -14.70 13.56
C THR A 66 -13.14 -15.03 15.04
N GLY A 67 -14.08 -15.82 15.54
CA GLY A 67 -14.17 -16.10 16.96
C GLY A 67 -15.38 -16.92 17.34
N TYR A 68 -15.37 -17.45 18.56
CA TYR A 68 -16.50 -18.20 19.11
C TYR A 68 -17.61 -17.26 19.61
N ASP A 69 -17.22 -16.18 20.29
CA ASP A 69 -18.13 -15.21 20.88
C ASP A 69 -17.52 -13.79 20.89
N GLN A 70 -18.24 -12.83 21.48
CA GLN A 70 -17.84 -11.42 21.55
C GLN A 70 -16.61 -11.15 22.42
N PHE A 71 -16.23 -12.08 23.29
CA PHE A 71 -15.08 -11.98 24.19
C PHE A 71 -13.89 -12.81 23.70
N ARG A 72 -14.11 -13.78 22.80
CA ARG A 72 -13.10 -14.73 22.31
C ARG A 72 -13.08 -14.73 20.79
N TRP A 73 -12.26 -13.83 20.25
CA TRP A 73 -12.08 -13.65 18.82
C TRP A 73 -10.64 -13.28 18.48
N THR A 74 -10.31 -13.37 17.19
CA THR A 74 -8.99 -13.12 16.61
C THR A 74 -9.18 -12.29 15.34
N GLY A 75 -8.40 -11.23 15.23
CA GLY A 75 -8.22 -10.46 14.00
C GLY A 75 -6.96 -10.90 13.27
N LEU A 76 -7.04 -11.03 11.95
CA LEU A 76 -5.91 -11.28 11.06
C LEU A 76 -5.97 -10.25 9.92
N ALA A 77 -4.83 -9.65 9.57
CA ALA A 77 -4.66 -8.91 8.33
C ALA A 77 -3.44 -9.43 7.56
N LEU A 78 -3.61 -9.52 6.25
CA LEU A 78 -2.59 -9.87 5.27
C LEU A 78 -2.49 -8.66 4.33
N VAL A 79 -1.46 -7.84 4.56
CA VAL A 79 -1.21 -6.62 3.79
C VAL A 79 0.06 -6.85 3.01
N GLU A 80 0.00 -6.76 1.69
CA GLU A 80 1.18 -6.92 0.86
C GLU A 80 1.95 -5.60 0.72
N ASP A 81 3.21 -5.62 1.15
CA ASP A 81 4.18 -4.53 1.13
C ASP A 81 5.45 -4.91 0.35
N TRP A 82 5.42 -6.00 -0.43
CA TRP A 82 6.60 -6.59 -1.07
C TRP A 82 7.40 -5.65 -1.98
N PHE A 83 6.81 -4.54 -2.40
CA PHE A 83 7.40 -3.50 -3.25
C PHE A 83 8.01 -2.34 -2.46
N GLU A 84 7.78 -2.28 -1.14
CA GLU A 84 8.42 -1.32 -0.26
C GLU A 84 9.91 -1.64 -0.14
N THR A 85 10.73 -0.60 -0.16
CA THR A 85 12.18 -0.71 0.04
C THR A 85 12.48 -0.08 1.39
N SER A 86 13.45 -0.64 2.14
CA SER A 86 13.91 -0.06 3.40
C SER A 86 14.16 1.44 3.24
N SER A 87 13.48 2.26 4.04
CA SER A 87 13.55 3.72 3.99
C SER A 87 13.67 4.26 5.41
N ASP A 88 14.35 5.41 5.54
CA ASP A 88 14.49 6.11 6.82
C ASP A 88 13.12 6.56 7.39
N ASP A 89 12.08 6.61 6.55
CA ASP A 89 10.68 6.83 6.93
C ASP A 89 9.83 5.64 6.45
N PRO A 90 9.70 4.57 7.26
CA PRO A 90 8.97 3.37 6.89
C PRO A 90 7.46 3.61 6.79
N GLY A 91 6.82 2.92 5.84
CA GLY A 91 5.37 3.00 5.64
C GLY A 91 4.57 2.54 6.87
N PRO A 92 3.33 3.01 7.05
CA PRO A 92 2.50 2.67 8.23
C PRO A 92 2.03 1.20 8.28
N ASP A 93 2.27 0.43 7.22
CA ASP A 93 2.00 -1.01 7.16
C ASP A 93 3.30 -1.84 7.20
N SER A 94 4.47 -1.20 7.26
CA SER A 94 5.73 -1.93 7.25
C SER A 94 6.04 -2.54 8.62
N LEU A 95 6.74 -3.67 8.58
CA LEU A 95 7.21 -4.34 9.79
C LEU A 95 8.17 -3.45 10.60
N GLU A 96 9.07 -2.75 9.91
CA GLU A 96 10.04 -1.84 10.52
C GLU A 96 9.35 -0.73 11.32
N ARG A 97 8.26 -0.16 10.80
CA ARG A 97 7.49 0.85 11.52
C ARG A 97 6.89 0.28 12.81
N TYR A 98 6.31 -0.92 12.72
CA TYR A 98 5.70 -1.58 13.87
C TYR A 98 6.73 -1.94 14.94
N GLU A 99 7.90 -2.45 14.55
CA GLU A 99 9.00 -2.76 15.47
C GLU A 99 9.51 -1.51 16.17
N ASN A 100 9.73 -0.41 15.45
CA ASN A 100 10.15 0.87 16.03
C ASN A 100 9.10 1.43 17.00
N ASP A 101 7.82 1.46 16.61
CA ASP A 101 6.73 1.93 17.49
C ASP A 101 6.65 1.05 18.77
N PHE A 102 6.86 -0.26 18.65
CA PHE A 102 6.89 -1.19 19.79
C PHE A 102 8.08 -0.93 20.72
N GLU A 103 9.28 -0.70 20.19
CA GLU A 103 10.48 -0.36 20.96
C GLU A 103 10.32 0.97 21.72
N ASP A 104 9.62 1.94 21.11
CA ASP A 104 9.28 3.23 21.71
C ASP A 104 8.13 3.13 22.75
N GLY A 105 7.58 1.94 22.97
CA GLY A 105 6.51 1.68 23.94
C GLY A 105 5.11 2.06 23.45
N VAL A 106 4.93 2.24 22.15
CA VAL A 106 3.64 2.57 21.52
C VAL A 106 3.01 1.29 20.96
N LEU A 107 1.99 0.77 21.64
CA LEU A 107 1.22 -0.40 21.17
C LEU A 107 0.06 0.03 20.27
N SER A 108 0.36 0.21 18.99
CA SER A 108 -0.61 0.58 17.97
C SER A 108 -1.28 -0.64 17.34
N ASP A 109 -2.57 -0.55 16.97
CA ASP A 109 -3.25 -1.66 16.28
C ASP A 109 -2.76 -1.79 14.82
N PRO A 110 -2.06 -2.89 14.46
CA PRO A 110 -1.58 -3.08 13.10
C PRO A 110 -2.71 -3.27 12.09
N LEU A 111 -3.86 -3.84 12.48
CA LEU A 111 -5.02 -3.99 11.56
C LEU A 111 -5.62 -2.63 11.22
N ALA A 112 -5.52 -1.66 12.14
CA ALA A 112 -5.97 -0.28 11.97
C ALA A 112 -4.89 0.69 11.47
N ARG A 113 -3.73 0.21 10.99
CA ARG A 113 -2.60 1.05 10.55
C ARG A 113 -2.13 2.05 11.61
N GLY A 114 -2.14 1.61 12.86
CA GLY A 114 -1.80 2.41 14.04
C GLY A 114 -2.70 3.62 14.30
N LYS A 115 -3.89 3.67 13.72
CA LYS A 115 -4.87 4.76 13.95
C LYS A 115 -5.69 4.58 15.22
N VAL A 116 -5.51 3.47 15.92
CA VAL A 116 -6.25 3.13 17.14
C VAL A 116 -5.27 2.68 18.21
N ASP A 117 -5.43 3.26 19.39
CA ASP A 117 -4.75 2.83 20.60
C ASP A 117 -5.41 1.55 21.13
N VAL A 118 -4.59 0.50 21.26
CA VAL A 118 -5.04 -0.81 21.74
C VAL A 118 -5.45 -0.78 23.21
N ALA A 119 -4.80 0.07 24.01
CA ALA A 119 -5.01 0.11 25.45
C ALA A 119 -6.33 0.76 25.88
N GLY A 120 -6.91 1.63 25.03
CA GLY A 120 -8.09 2.43 25.36
C GLY A 120 -9.44 1.86 24.92
N SER A 121 -9.46 0.77 24.14
CA SER A 121 -10.65 0.37 23.38
C SER A 121 -11.33 -0.88 23.96
N SER A 122 -12.64 -0.80 24.22
CA SER A 122 -13.49 -1.99 24.42
C SER A 122 -13.83 -2.56 23.05
N TRP A 123 -13.34 -3.77 22.77
CA TRP A 123 -13.39 -4.33 21.42
C TRP A 123 -14.49 -5.38 21.27
N ASP A 124 -15.65 -4.96 20.75
CA ASP A 124 -16.62 -5.89 20.17
C ASP A 124 -16.18 -6.26 18.74
N PRO A 125 -16.22 -7.55 18.35
CA PRO A 125 -15.64 -8.00 17.07
C PRO A 125 -16.32 -7.39 15.85
N ARG A 126 -17.62 -7.10 15.92
CA ARG A 126 -18.39 -6.52 14.80
C ARG A 126 -18.05 -5.04 14.57
N PRO A 127 -18.19 -4.14 15.56
CA PRO A 127 -17.68 -2.77 15.44
C PRO A 127 -16.20 -2.72 15.05
N TYR A 128 -15.38 -3.61 15.62
CA TYR A 128 -13.97 -3.69 15.29
C TYR A 128 -13.73 -4.00 13.81
N PHE A 129 -14.40 -5.02 13.28
CA PHE A 129 -14.30 -5.38 11.86
C PHE A 129 -14.74 -4.22 10.94
N VAL A 130 -15.84 -3.54 11.26
CA VAL A 130 -16.31 -2.38 10.48
C VAL A 130 -15.28 -1.26 10.48
N HIS A 131 -14.64 -1.02 11.63
CA HIS A 131 -13.59 -0.03 11.74
C HIS A 131 -12.37 -0.38 10.88
N ILE A 132 -11.87 -1.61 10.97
CA ILE A 132 -10.75 -2.09 10.14
C ILE A 132 -11.12 -1.96 8.65
N LEU A 133 -12.32 -2.38 8.27
CA LEU A 133 -12.82 -2.28 6.90
C LEU A 133 -12.80 -0.82 6.42
N GLN A 134 -13.28 0.12 7.23
CA GLN A 134 -13.24 1.55 6.91
C GLN A 134 -11.80 2.06 6.72
N VAL A 135 -10.88 1.70 7.62
CA VAL A 135 -9.47 2.09 7.53
C VAL A 135 -8.84 1.57 6.24
N ARG A 136 -9.05 0.29 5.92
CA ARG A 136 -8.45 -0.37 4.75
C ARG A 136 -9.09 0.05 3.44
N LEU A 137 -10.41 0.28 3.41
CA LEU A 137 -11.06 0.90 2.24
C LEU A 137 -10.56 2.32 2.00
N THR A 138 -10.33 3.09 3.07
CA THR A 138 -9.76 4.44 2.95
C THR A 138 -8.34 4.40 2.40
N GLN A 139 -7.52 3.43 2.81
CA GLN A 139 -6.20 3.19 2.21
C GLN A 139 -6.34 2.92 0.71
N VAL A 140 -7.13 1.92 0.32
CA VAL A 140 -7.33 1.56 -1.10
C VAL A 140 -7.77 2.78 -1.90
N HIS A 141 -8.75 3.53 -1.41
CA HIS A 141 -9.23 4.74 -2.06
C HIS A 141 -8.13 5.79 -2.24
N ARG A 142 -7.32 6.05 -1.20
CA ARG A 142 -6.23 7.03 -1.26
C ARG A 142 -5.17 6.63 -2.28
N GLU A 143 -4.77 5.36 -2.34
CA GLU A 143 -3.81 4.87 -3.32
C GLU A 143 -4.32 5.05 -4.76
N TRP A 144 -5.61 4.75 -4.99
CA TRP A 144 -6.24 4.97 -6.30
C TRP A 144 -6.31 6.45 -6.68
N VAL A 145 -6.74 7.31 -5.77
CA VAL A 145 -6.79 8.76 -6.02
C VAL A 145 -5.38 9.31 -6.29
N PHE A 146 -4.38 8.88 -5.53
CA PHE A 146 -3.00 9.28 -5.73
C PHE A 146 -2.50 8.88 -7.11
N LEU A 147 -2.71 7.62 -7.50
CA LEU A 147 -2.33 7.11 -8.82
C LEU A 147 -3.00 7.91 -9.95
N LEU A 148 -4.30 8.16 -9.86
CA LEU A 148 -5.03 8.95 -10.85
C LEU A 148 -4.51 10.38 -10.91
N SER A 149 -4.25 11.02 -9.77
CA SER A 149 -3.70 12.38 -9.73
C SER A 149 -2.31 12.48 -10.38
N LYS A 150 -1.47 11.46 -10.23
CA LYS A 150 -0.15 11.39 -10.88
C LYS A 150 -0.29 11.30 -12.39
N ILE A 151 -1.16 10.42 -12.88
CA ILE A 151 -1.40 10.26 -14.32
C ILE A 151 -2.00 11.54 -14.91
N ASP A 152 -3.04 12.10 -14.29
CA ASP A 152 -3.70 13.31 -14.76
C ASP A 152 -2.77 14.53 -14.78
N GLY A 153 -1.93 14.66 -13.74
CA GLY A 153 -0.91 15.70 -13.66
C GLY A 153 0.11 15.61 -14.81
N ILE A 154 0.51 14.39 -15.18
CA ILE A 154 1.43 14.17 -16.31
C ILE A 154 0.72 14.50 -17.63
N LEU A 155 -0.47 13.95 -17.87
CA LEU A 155 -1.22 14.17 -19.12
C LEU A 155 -1.53 15.65 -19.35
N THR A 156 -1.95 16.37 -18.30
CA THR A 156 -2.23 17.81 -18.38
C THR A 156 -0.99 18.62 -18.77
N ARG A 157 0.20 18.24 -18.29
CA ARG A 157 1.47 18.89 -18.67
C ARG A 157 1.81 18.61 -20.14
N THR A 158 1.72 17.34 -20.57
CA THR A 158 1.98 16.94 -21.96
C THR A 158 1.09 17.70 -22.95
N VAL A 159 -0.21 17.83 -22.64
CA VAL A 159 -1.16 18.58 -23.51
C VAL A 159 -0.77 20.05 -23.60
N ARG A 160 -0.30 20.67 -22.50
CA ARG A 160 0.16 22.07 -22.51
C ARG A 160 1.40 22.26 -23.39
N GLU A 161 2.38 21.37 -23.28
CA GLU A 161 3.62 21.43 -24.08
C GLU A 161 3.36 21.18 -25.57
N SER A 162 2.40 20.30 -25.93
CA SER A 162 2.03 20.06 -27.33
C SER A 162 1.34 21.25 -28.04
N ARG A 163 0.89 22.24 -27.28
CA ARG A 163 0.18 23.44 -27.78
C ARG A 163 1.07 24.69 -27.80
N SER A 164 2.29 24.61 -27.26
CA SER A 164 3.29 25.69 -27.29
C SER A 164 4.24 25.53 -28.47
#